data_AF-A0A430L475-F1
#
_entry.id   AF-A0A430L475-F1
#
_cell.length_a   1.000
_cell.length_b   1.000
_cell.length_c   1.000
_cell.angle_alpha   90.00
_cell.angle_beta   90.00
_cell.angle_gamma   90.00
#
_symmetry.space_group_name_H-M   'P 1'
#
loop_
_entity.id
_entity.type
_entity.pdbx_description
1 polymer ?
#
loop_
_entity_poly.entity_id
_entity_poly.type
_entity_poly.pdbx_seq_one_letter_code
_entity_poly.pdbx_strand_id
1 'polypeptide(L)'
;MAISILPVAGPDLPMLAEFKPLYRHAVESSFNNDTTQCLKAVDEESNELVGYLVLTPKTPVEARKDTEIGSDVEEQGVPEGMHAGVWSAVNNAAAEIKRETDSLDHLEVTYIYVKPSHRQKGIASLLL
;
A
#
# COMPACT_ATOMS: atom_id res chain seq x y z
N MET A 1 3.20 20.86 16.77
CA MET A 1 2.60 19.98 15.74
C MET A 1 2.08 18.73 16.43
N ALA A 2 0.78 18.68 16.65
CA ALA A 2 0.09 17.49 17.15
C ALA A 2 -0.55 16.79 15.95
N ILE A 3 -0.40 15.46 15.88
CA ILE A 3 -0.92 14.64 14.79
C ILE A 3 -1.98 13.71 15.36
N SER A 4 -3.17 13.79 14.79
CA SER A 4 -4.27 12.87 15.09
C SER A 4 -4.35 11.79 14.01
N ILE A 5 -4.48 10.53 14.44
CA ILE A 5 -4.71 9.38 13.56
C ILE A 5 -6.18 9.02 13.59
N LEU A 6 -6.81 9.02 12.42
CA LEU A 6 -8.25 8.84 12.27
C LEU A 6 -8.55 7.83 11.15
N PRO A 7 -9.69 7.13 11.18
CA PRO A 7 -10.20 6.44 10.01
C PRO A 7 -10.45 7.42 8.86
N VAL A 8 -10.23 6.97 7.64
CA VAL A 8 -10.67 7.72 6.45
C VAL A 8 -12.19 7.66 6.35
N ALA A 9 -12.81 8.79 6.05
CA ALA A 9 -14.25 8.92 5.82
C ALA A 9 -14.54 9.44 4.40
N GLY A 10 -15.78 9.28 3.93
CA GLY A 10 -16.23 9.71 2.60
C GLY A 10 -15.80 11.14 2.19
N PRO A 11 -15.87 12.16 3.07
CA PRO A 11 -15.43 13.51 2.75
C PRO A 11 -13.92 13.67 2.45
N ASP A 12 -13.08 12.71 2.86
CA ASP A 12 -11.63 12.78 2.65
C ASP A 12 -11.22 12.33 1.23
N LEU A 13 -12.11 11.62 0.51
CA LEU A 13 -11.80 11.02 -0.79
C LEU A 13 -11.26 12.02 -1.84
N PRO A 14 -11.79 13.25 -1.97
CA PRO A 14 -11.26 14.25 -2.88
C PRO A 14 -9.83 14.68 -2.52
N MET A 15 -9.55 14.93 -1.23
CA MET A 15 -8.21 15.32 -0.77
C MET A 15 -7.21 14.18 -0.97
N LEU A 16 -7.63 12.94 -0.75
CA LEU A 16 -6.78 11.79 -0.98
C LEU A 16 -6.41 11.62 -2.46
N ALA A 17 -7.26 12.08 -3.39
CA ALA A 17 -6.97 12.02 -4.83
C ALA A 17 -5.72 12.80 -5.22
N GLU A 18 -5.32 13.82 -4.44
CA GLU A 18 -4.10 14.58 -4.64
C GLU A 18 -2.83 13.76 -4.39
N PHE A 19 -2.90 12.71 -3.56
CA PHE A 19 -1.76 11.84 -3.24
C PHE A 19 -1.67 10.61 -4.14
N LYS A 20 -2.57 10.46 -5.12
CA LYS A 20 -2.76 9.23 -5.92
C LYS A 20 -2.04 9.13 -7.28
N PRO A 21 -1.26 10.07 -7.85
CA PRO A 21 -0.92 10.03 -9.28
C PRO A 21 -0.36 8.69 -9.80
N LEU A 22 0.48 8.01 -9.02
CA LEU A 22 1.14 6.75 -9.42
C LEU A 22 0.43 5.49 -8.93
N TYR A 23 -0.42 5.58 -7.90
CA TYR A 23 -1.04 4.41 -7.24
C TYR A 23 -2.57 4.52 -7.16
N ARG A 24 -3.17 5.38 -8.00
CA ARG A 24 -4.61 5.67 -8.02
C ARG A 24 -5.45 4.40 -8.04
N HIS A 25 -5.10 3.47 -8.91
CA HIS A 25 -5.85 2.22 -9.08
C HIS A 25 -5.86 1.36 -7.82
N ALA A 26 -4.68 1.11 -7.21
CA ALA A 26 -4.56 0.32 -5.99
C ALA A 26 -5.27 0.98 -4.81
N VAL A 27 -5.23 2.31 -4.76
CA VAL A 27 -5.92 3.09 -3.73
C VAL A 27 -7.44 3.06 -3.91
N GLU A 28 -7.95 3.29 -5.12
CA GLU A 28 -9.38 3.26 -5.43
C GLU A 28 -9.98 1.87 -5.22
N SER A 29 -9.30 0.81 -5.63
CA SER A 29 -9.74 -0.57 -5.37
C SER A 29 -9.82 -0.88 -3.88
N SER A 30 -8.90 -0.32 -3.09
CA SER A 30 -8.86 -0.51 -1.64
C SER A 30 -10.02 0.18 -0.93
N PHE A 31 -10.42 1.39 -1.37
CA PHE A 31 -11.59 2.09 -0.85
C PHE A 31 -12.93 1.43 -1.19
N ASN A 32 -12.98 0.68 -2.28
CA ASN A 32 -14.17 -0.08 -2.69
C ASN A 32 -14.23 -1.47 -2.07
N ASN A 33 -13.29 -1.82 -1.20
CA ASN A 33 -13.25 -3.09 -0.50
C ASN A 33 -13.47 -2.88 1.00
N ASP A 34 -14.62 -3.34 1.50
CA ASP A 34 -15.06 -3.20 2.89
C ASP A 34 -14.13 -3.85 3.91
N THR A 35 -13.23 -4.74 3.48
CA THR A 35 -12.25 -5.38 4.37
C THR A 35 -10.98 -4.54 4.57
N THR A 36 -10.76 -3.53 3.73
CA THR A 36 -9.56 -2.68 3.77
C THR A 36 -9.65 -1.68 4.92
N GLN A 37 -8.57 -1.53 5.67
CA GLN A 37 -8.45 -0.48 6.67
C GLN A 37 -7.70 0.72 6.09
N CYS A 38 -8.33 1.91 6.17
CA CYS A 38 -7.72 3.15 5.70
C CYS A 38 -7.59 4.13 6.88
N LEU A 39 -6.36 4.55 7.15
CA LEU A 39 -6.03 5.51 8.21
C LEU A 39 -5.49 6.81 7.61
N LYS A 40 -5.79 7.94 8.24
CA LYS A 40 -5.26 9.25 7.88
C LYS A 40 -4.56 9.89 9.08
N ALA A 41 -3.54 10.69 8.78
CA ALA A 41 -2.88 11.57 9.72
C ALA A 41 -3.29 13.01 9.43
N VAL A 42 -3.82 13.70 10.45
CA VAL A 42 -4.26 15.09 10.38
C VAL A 42 -3.41 15.94 11.31
N ASP A 43 -2.89 17.05 10.81
CA ASP A 43 -2.28 18.09 11.65
C ASP A 43 -3.38 18.88 12.34
N GLU A 44 -3.40 18.85 13.67
CA GLU A 44 -4.46 19.45 14.48
C GLU A 44 -4.46 20.98 14.39
N GLU A 45 -3.31 21.61 14.11
CA GLU A 45 -3.20 23.07 14.07
C GLU A 45 -3.81 23.64 12.78
N SER A 46 -3.52 23.01 11.65
CA SER A 46 -4.00 23.41 10.32
C SER A 46 -5.28 22.69 9.90
N ASN A 47 -5.67 21.63 10.62
CA ASN A 47 -6.69 20.66 10.24
C ASN A 47 -6.43 20.04 8.84
N GLU A 48 -5.16 19.92 8.46
CA GLU A 48 -4.72 19.44 7.16
C GLU A 48 -4.44 17.94 7.19
N LEU A 49 -4.91 17.19 6.19
CA LEU A 49 -4.48 15.80 5.98
C LEU A 49 -3.03 15.80 5.48
N VAL A 50 -2.13 15.23 6.28
CA VAL A 50 -0.67 15.25 6.04
C VAL A 50 -0.07 13.88 5.73
N GLY A 51 -0.82 12.81 6.01
CA GLY A 51 -0.44 11.45 5.64
C GLY A 51 -1.63 10.50 5.61
N TYR A 52 -1.41 9.32 5.02
CA TYR A 52 -2.44 8.30 4.88
C TYR A 52 -1.83 6.92 4.65
N LEU A 53 -2.52 5.89 5.13
CA LEU A 53 -2.16 4.48 5.07
C LEU A 53 -3.36 3.65 4.62
N VAL A 54 -3.09 2.66 3.77
CA VAL A 54 -4.01 1.57 3.40
C VAL A 54 -3.42 0.25 3.84
N LEU A 55 -4.22 -0.52 4.56
CA LEU A 55 -3.96 -1.91 4.89
C LEU A 55 -5.01 -2.79 4.24
N THR A 56 -4.57 -3.74 3.42
CA THR A 56 -5.47 -4.72 2.82
C THR A 56 -5.25 -6.07 3.51
N PRO A 57 -6.29 -6.70 4.07
CA PRO A 57 -6.16 -8.03 4.61
C PRO A 57 -5.88 -9.03 3.50
N LYS A 58 -4.90 -9.89 3.73
CA LYS A 58 -4.59 -11.06 2.92
C LYS A 58 -4.93 -12.29 3.74
N THR A 59 -5.90 -13.05 3.25
CA THR A 59 -6.22 -14.38 3.76
C THR A 59 -5.40 -15.42 3.00
N PRO A 60 -4.97 -16.50 3.65
CA PRO A 60 -4.30 -17.61 3.01
C PRO A 60 -5.12 -18.09 1.82
N VAL A 61 -4.50 -18.09 0.64
CA VAL A 61 -5.06 -18.84 -0.48
C VAL A 61 -4.61 -20.28 -0.23
N GLU A 62 -5.53 -21.19 0.02
CA GLU A 62 -5.18 -22.62 0.09
C GLU A 62 -4.34 -22.94 -1.14
N ALA A 63 -3.11 -23.44 -0.91
CA ALA A 63 -2.20 -23.79 -1.98
C ALA A 63 -2.96 -24.70 -2.95
N ARG A 64 -3.28 -24.18 -4.15
CA ARG A 64 -3.84 -25.01 -5.22
C ARG A 64 -2.85 -26.15 -5.42
N LYS A 65 -3.26 -27.36 -5.05
CA LYS A 65 -2.52 -28.57 -5.36
C LYS A 65 -2.32 -28.61 -6.88
N ASP A 66 -1.06 -28.51 -7.30
CA ASP A 66 -0.52 -28.92 -8.59
C ASP A 66 -1.49 -28.83 -9.79
N THR A 67 -1.58 -27.64 -10.38
CA THR A 67 -1.79 -27.51 -11.82
C THR A 67 -0.75 -26.56 -12.35
N GLU A 68 0.38 -27.13 -12.78
CA GLU A 68 1.37 -26.58 -13.71
C GLU A 68 2.02 -25.24 -13.29
N ILE A 69 3.30 -25.11 -13.61
CA ILE A 69 4.05 -23.86 -13.48
C ILE A 69 3.50 -22.92 -14.56
N GLY A 70 2.32 -22.34 -14.31
CA GLY A 70 1.64 -21.36 -15.13
C GLY A 70 1.80 -20.00 -14.47
N SER A 71 2.89 -19.31 -14.83
CA SER A 71 2.91 -17.88 -15.15
C SER A 71 1.70 -17.05 -14.68
N ASP A 72 1.66 -16.71 -13.39
CA ASP A 72 0.86 -15.56 -12.92
C ASP A 72 1.73 -14.55 -12.15
N VAL A 73 3.05 -14.65 -12.35
CA VAL A 73 3.83 -13.42 -12.49
C VAL A 73 3.45 -12.95 -13.88
N GLU A 74 2.50 -12.02 -14.00
CA GLU A 74 2.43 -11.19 -15.21
C GLU A 74 3.88 -10.86 -15.56
N GLU A 75 4.34 -11.24 -16.75
CA GLU A 75 5.62 -10.76 -17.27
C GLU A 75 5.47 -9.24 -17.47
N GLN A 76 5.47 -8.51 -16.36
CA GLN A 76 5.58 -7.07 -16.34
C GLN A 76 7.00 -6.83 -16.79
N GLY A 77 7.13 -6.60 -18.11
CA GLY A 77 8.37 -6.20 -18.73
C GLY A 77 8.98 -5.05 -17.93
N VAL A 78 10.32 -5.01 -17.90
CA VAL A 78 11.07 -4.00 -17.13
C VAL A 78 10.47 -2.62 -17.41
N PRO A 79 9.95 -1.92 -16.39
CA PRO A 79 9.33 -0.62 -16.58
C PRO A 79 10.27 0.37 -17.26
N GLU A 80 9.71 1.25 -18.08
CA GLU A 80 10.51 2.26 -18.80
C GLU A 80 11.33 3.10 -17.81
N GLY A 81 12.64 3.23 -18.09
CA GLY A 81 13.59 3.93 -17.22
C GLY A 81 14.16 3.10 -16.06
N MET A 82 13.79 1.82 -15.92
CA MET A 82 14.32 0.94 -14.88
C MET A 82 15.41 -0.01 -15.42
N HIS A 83 16.44 -0.27 -14.61
CA HIS A 83 17.49 -1.21 -14.97
C HIS A 83 17.00 -2.65 -14.76
N ALA A 84 17.11 -3.50 -15.79
CA ALA A 84 16.59 -4.87 -15.79
C ALA A 84 17.11 -5.73 -14.61
N GLY A 85 18.41 -5.62 -14.30
CA GLY A 85 18.99 -6.33 -13.16
C GLY A 85 18.42 -5.90 -11.80
N VAL A 86 18.05 -4.62 -11.66
CA VAL A 86 17.44 -4.11 -10.42
C VAL A 86 15.99 -4.59 -10.32
N TRP A 87 15.25 -4.52 -11.42
CA TRP A 87 13.88 -5.04 -11.51
C TRP A 87 13.82 -6.53 -11.13
N SER A 88 14.70 -7.35 -11.71
CA SER A 88 14.78 -8.78 -11.40
C SER A 88 15.14 -9.04 -9.93
N ALA A 89 16.13 -8.33 -9.39
CA ALA A 89 16.52 -8.49 -7.99
C ALA A 89 15.37 -8.15 -7.03
N VAL A 90 14.67 -7.03 -7.27
CA VAL A 90 13.52 -6.60 -6.47
C VAL A 90 12.39 -7.61 -6.53
N ASN A 91 12.01 -8.07 -7.74
CA ASN A 91 10.94 -9.05 -7.91
C ASN A 91 11.27 -10.40 -7.28
N ASN A 92 12.52 -10.86 -7.40
CA ASN A 92 12.93 -12.12 -6.78
C ASN A 92 12.86 -12.05 -5.25
N ALA A 93 13.32 -10.94 -4.65
CA ALA A 93 13.23 -10.73 -3.21
C ALA A 93 11.76 -10.63 -2.75
N ALA A 94 10.92 -9.90 -3.49
CA ALA A 94 9.50 -9.79 -3.20
C ALA A 94 8.79 -11.15 -3.27
N ALA A 95 9.12 -11.98 -4.28
CA ALA A 95 8.56 -13.32 -4.42
C ALA A 95 9.00 -14.27 -3.30
N GLU A 96 10.20 -14.12 -2.76
CA GLU A 96 10.66 -14.90 -1.61
C GLU A 96 9.90 -14.57 -0.34
N ILE A 97 9.78 -13.28 -0.01
CA ILE A 97 8.98 -12.80 1.13
C ILE A 97 7.54 -13.28 1.00
N LYS A 98 6.95 -13.14 -0.20
CA LYS A 98 5.58 -13.57 -0.48
C LYS A 98 5.37 -15.06 -0.17
N ARG A 99 6.30 -15.94 -0.58
CA ARG A 99 6.19 -17.39 -0.29
C ARG A 99 6.17 -17.69 1.21
N GLU A 100 6.85 -16.89 2.04
CA GLU A 100 6.86 -17.07 3.49
C GLU A 100 5.57 -16.57 4.16
N THR A 101 4.88 -15.60 3.54
CA THR A 101 3.69 -14.95 4.09
C THR A 101 2.37 -15.46 3.49
N ASP A 102 2.39 -16.14 2.35
CA ASP A 102 1.19 -16.58 1.61
C ASP A 102 0.30 -17.54 2.41
N SER A 103 0.85 -18.28 3.36
CA SER A 103 0.09 -19.20 4.23
C SER A 103 -0.45 -18.54 5.50
N LEU A 104 -0.20 -17.24 5.71
CA LEU A 104 -0.54 -16.53 6.94
C LEU A 104 -1.63 -15.50 6.68
N ASP A 105 -2.57 -15.40 7.61
CA ASP A 105 -3.40 -14.20 7.72
C ASP A 105 -2.51 -13.01 8.07
N HIS A 106 -2.46 -12.00 7.20
CA HIS A 106 -1.68 -10.80 7.44
C HIS A 106 -2.33 -9.55 6.84
N LEU A 107 -1.95 -8.38 7.36
CA LEU A 107 -2.28 -7.09 6.76
C LEU A 107 -1.11 -6.67 5.87
N GLU A 108 -1.39 -6.48 4.59
CA GLU A 108 -0.42 -5.93 3.65
C GLU A 108 -0.55 -4.41 3.58
N VAL A 109 0.59 -3.71 3.65
CA VAL A 109 0.65 -2.26 3.42
C VAL A 109 0.55 -2.01 1.92
N THR A 110 -0.66 -1.75 1.43
CA THR A 110 -0.94 -1.48 0.02
C THR A 110 -0.42 -0.10 -0.40
N TYR A 111 -0.54 0.88 0.49
CA TYR A 111 -0.08 2.23 0.21
C TYR A 111 0.16 3.01 1.49
N ILE A 112 1.29 3.70 1.57
CA ILE A 112 1.58 4.67 2.63
C ILE A 112 2.15 5.94 2.00
N TYR A 113 1.66 7.09 2.45
CA TYR A 113 2.13 8.38 1.99
C TYR A 113 2.17 9.40 3.12
N VAL A 114 3.22 10.24 3.10
CA VAL A 114 3.34 11.43 3.94
C VAL A 114 3.78 12.60 3.06
N LYS A 115 3.08 13.75 3.20
CA LYS A 115 3.41 14.99 2.50
C LYS A 115 4.89 15.33 2.68
N PRO A 116 5.64 15.71 1.62
CA PRO A 116 7.06 16.03 1.71
C PRO A 116 7.42 17.00 2.85
N SER A 117 6.63 18.05 3.05
CA SER A 117 6.80 19.04 4.14
C SER A 117 6.62 18.48 5.56
N HIS A 118 6.10 17.26 5.69
CA HIS A 118 5.79 16.59 6.94
C HIS A 118 6.59 15.29 7.15
N ARG A 119 7.51 14.97 6.23
CA ARG A 119 8.42 13.81 6.36
C ARG A 119 9.46 14.04 7.45
N GLN A 120 10.11 12.95 7.87
CA GLN A 120 11.13 12.93 8.94
C GLN A 120 10.60 13.33 10.33
N LYS A 121 9.27 13.37 10.51
CA LYS A 121 8.60 13.66 11.78
C LYS A 121 7.93 12.43 12.42
N GLY A 122 8.26 11.22 11.94
CA GLY A 122 7.70 9.97 12.46
C GLY A 122 6.25 9.65 12.06
N ILE A 123 5.60 10.46 11.20
CA ILE A 123 4.18 10.29 10.85
C ILE A 123 3.88 8.91 10.23
N ALA A 124 4.76 8.40 9.37
CA ALA A 124 4.59 7.07 8.79
C ALA A 124 4.63 5.96 9.87
N SER A 125 5.49 6.13 10.88
CA SER A 125 5.58 5.20 12.01
C SER A 125 4.40 5.33 12.99
N LEU A 126 3.70 6.46 13.00
CA LEU A 126 2.46 6.62 13.78
C LEU A 126 1.25 6.02 13.08
N LEU A 127 1.31 5.85 11.75
CA LEU A 127 0.24 5.23 10.97
C LEU A 127 0.28 3.70 11.04
N LEU A 128 1.46 3.11 11.26
CA LEU A 128 1.70 1.66 11.37
C LEU A 128 1.62 1.18 12.83
#